data_AF-A0A4R9JUF8-F1
#
_entry.id   AF-A0A4R9JUF8-F1
#
_cell.length_a   1.000
_cell.length_b   1.000
_cell.length_c   1.000
_cell.angle_alpha   90.00
_cell.angle_beta   90.00
_cell.angle_gamma   90.00
#
_symmetry.space_group_name_H-M   'P 1'
#
loop_
_entity.id
_entity.type
_entity.pdbx_description
1 polymer ?
#
loop_
_entity_poly.entity_id
_entity_poly.type
_entity_poly.pdbx_seq_one_letter_code
_entity_poly.pdbx_strand_id
1 'polypeptide(L)'
;MLSEDVLIVDPLLEKPWTDDAREEEKRSYYRFLSASKEVGKVKLQQDAFGRNFHIYPSMKIRYTIDNDYHKEFPLFGDADLALREMQALLLARRDLDALFVGKGIGLCQRLHERKEKRFMPAWAVEANQLSNQIHSKYKENPHLMSLGAEPYGCYEGDRDNLGDLYLESETYRYTIKIPAMLRYEGLFRKNAGHSSKLDKSMVRLVRFVEFLSPIREEGWDDMDEAKILQESGLKVKSARKILFSIGATFDEIPNQRTAKDYFRFWDQERGINAKSMFEKTFTRKQDNEDYVSRFKMVDETGMVSFYLMKEYYFFKSPLGFFLSLSYPESEKEKGERYWKTIRSEFRVRDY
;
A
#
# COMPACT_ATOMS: atom_id res chain seq x y z
N MET A 1 54.55 18.32 -37.11
CA MET A 1 55.46 17.81 -36.07
C MET A 1 55.72 18.97 -35.12
N LEU A 2 54.94 19.06 -34.04
CA LEU A 2 55.15 20.05 -32.98
C LEU A 2 55.87 19.33 -31.85
N SER A 3 56.93 19.99 -31.39
CA SER A 3 57.89 19.56 -30.38
C SER A 3 57.22 19.22 -29.06
N GLU A 4 57.56 18.05 -28.52
CA GLU A 4 57.40 17.76 -27.10
C GLU A 4 58.24 18.76 -26.32
N ASP A 5 57.61 19.56 -25.46
CA ASP A 5 58.30 20.38 -24.48
C ASP A 5 59.09 19.46 -23.56
N VAL A 6 60.40 19.37 -23.79
CA VAL A 6 61.33 18.72 -22.89
C VAL A 6 61.35 19.55 -21.62
N LEU A 7 60.78 19.01 -20.54
CA LEU A 7 60.90 19.58 -19.21
C LEU A 7 62.39 19.62 -18.83
N ILE A 8 62.99 20.81 -18.92
CA ILE A 8 64.36 21.04 -18.45
C ILE A 8 64.27 21.11 -16.92
N VAL A 9 64.46 19.97 -16.28
CA VAL A 9 64.63 19.89 -14.82
C VAL A 9 66.11 20.09 -14.52
N ASP A 10 66.40 21.00 -13.59
CA ASP A 10 67.77 21.33 -13.14
C ASP A 10 68.46 20.08 -12.55
N PRO A 11 69.60 19.61 -13.11
CA PRO A 11 70.30 18.41 -12.64
C PRO A 11 70.77 18.48 -11.18
N LEU A 12 70.83 19.68 -10.58
CA LEU A 12 71.19 19.89 -9.18
C LEU A 12 69.99 19.82 -8.21
N LEU A 13 68.76 19.81 -8.74
CA LEU A 13 67.53 19.62 -7.97
C LEU A 13 67.05 18.16 -7.96
N GLU A 14 67.71 17.26 -8.68
CA GLU A 14 67.60 15.82 -8.45
C GLU A 14 68.27 15.47 -7.11
N LYS A 15 67.55 15.70 -6.00
CA LYS A 15 67.89 14.97 -4.77
C LYS A 15 67.84 13.49 -5.13
N PRO A 16 68.89 12.69 -4.86
CA PRO A 16 68.82 11.27 -5.07
C PRO A 16 67.60 10.78 -4.30
N TRP A 17 66.69 10.13 -5.01
CA TRP A 17 65.51 9.54 -4.39
C TRP A 17 66.03 8.41 -3.50
N THR A 18 66.35 8.75 -2.26
CA THR A 18 66.86 7.82 -1.26
C THR A 18 65.82 6.72 -1.09
N ASP A 19 66.25 5.50 -0.76
CA ASP A 19 65.33 4.38 -0.53
C ASP A 19 64.24 4.76 0.50
N ASP A 20 64.57 5.65 1.43
CA ASP A 20 63.64 6.26 2.39
C ASP A 20 62.48 7.02 1.70
N ALA A 21 62.74 7.79 0.65
CA ALA A 21 61.70 8.52 -0.09
C ALA A 21 60.78 7.58 -0.87
N ARG A 22 61.32 6.48 -1.40
CA ARG A 22 60.51 5.40 -2.03
C ARG A 22 59.67 4.65 -1.02
N GLU A 23 60.20 4.41 0.18
CA GLU A 23 59.42 3.83 1.27
C GLU A 23 58.32 4.77 1.76
N GLU A 24 58.60 6.07 1.86
CA GLU A 24 57.62 7.07 2.28
C GLU A 24 56.52 7.28 1.24
N GLU A 25 56.86 7.28 -0.06
CA GLU A 25 55.87 7.29 -1.13
C GLU A 25 55.05 6.00 -1.14
N LYS A 26 55.67 4.82 -0.98
CA LYS A 26 54.93 3.55 -0.82
C LYS A 26 54.01 3.60 0.38
N ARG A 27 54.46 4.07 1.54
CA ARG A 27 53.63 4.21 2.75
C ARG A 27 52.49 5.21 2.54
N SER A 28 52.75 6.31 1.85
CA SER A 28 51.73 7.32 1.50
C SER A 28 50.71 6.78 0.51
N TYR A 29 51.16 6.03 -0.50
CA TYR A 29 50.31 5.32 -1.46
C TYR A 29 49.49 4.23 -0.78
N TYR A 30 50.07 3.45 0.14
CA TYR A 30 49.33 2.46 0.93
C TYR A 30 48.35 3.11 1.91
N ARG A 31 48.68 4.26 2.51
CA ARG A 31 47.75 5.08 3.32
C ARG A 31 46.61 5.64 2.49
N PHE A 32 46.90 6.12 1.28
CA PHE A 32 45.91 6.58 0.33
C PHE A 32 45.00 5.44 -0.12
N LEU A 33 45.55 4.27 -0.44
CA LEU A 33 44.80 3.06 -0.78
C LEU A 33 44.00 2.50 0.41
N SER A 34 44.51 2.60 1.64
CA SER A 34 43.77 2.19 2.85
C SER A 34 42.64 3.17 3.14
N ALA A 35 42.87 4.47 2.99
CA ALA A 35 41.82 5.50 3.10
C ALA A 35 40.79 5.38 1.96
N SER A 36 41.20 5.01 0.74
CA SER A 36 40.28 4.77 -0.37
C SER A 36 39.55 3.42 -0.26
N LYS A 37 40.07 2.46 0.51
CA LYS A 37 39.32 1.23 0.87
C LYS A 37 38.17 1.51 1.84
N GLU A 38 38.15 2.67 2.50
CA GLU A 38 37.01 3.17 3.29
C GLU A 38 35.97 3.91 2.44
N VAL A 39 36.03 3.84 1.10
CA VAL A 39 34.91 4.29 0.25
C VAL A 39 33.68 3.46 0.63
N GLY A 40 32.73 4.12 1.29
CA GLY A 40 31.51 3.50 1.79
C GLY A 40 30.85 2.66 0.70
N LYS A 41 30.72 1.35 0.92
CA LYS A 41 30.04 0.48 -0.04
C LYS A 41 28.58 0.85 -0.13
N VAL A 42 27.98 0.68 -1.32
CA VAL A 42 26.53 0.79 -1.50
C VAL A 42 25.86 -0.22 -0.57
N LYS A 43 25.00 0.26 0.32
CA LYS A 43 24.25 -0.60 1.26
C LYS A 43 22.84 -0.82 0.73
N LEU A 44 22.41 -2.07 0.66
CA LEU A 44 21.01 -2.43 0.43
C LEU A 44 20.29 -2.44 1.79
N GLN A 45 19.16 -1.77 1.86
CA GLN A 45 18.27 -1.75 3.03
C GLN A 45 16.83 -1.96 2.60
N GLN A 46 15.99 -2.32 3.56
CA GLN A 46 14.56 -2.47 3.40
C GLN A 46 13.84 -1.42 4.24
N ASP A 47 12.73 -0.92 3.72
CA ASP A 47 11.84 -0.06 4.48
C ASP A 47 10.92 -0.87 5.41
N ALA A 48 10.07 -0.17 6.17
CA ALA A 48 9.13 -0.79 7.12
C ALA A 48 8.12 -1.76 6.46
N PHE A 49 8.00 -1.72 5.13
CA PHE A 49 7.10 -2.57 4.35
C PHE A 49 7.86 -3.65 3.57
N GLY A 50 9.19 -3.74 3.71
CA GLY A 50 10.02 -4.75 3.05
C GLY A 50 10.43 -4.38 1.62
N ARG A 51 10.27 -3.10 1.20
CA ARG A 51 10.68 -2.64 -0.13
C ARG A 51 12.15 -2.24 -0.13
N ASN A 52 12.85 -2.64 -1.18
CA ASN A 52 14.29 -2.51 -1.29
C ASN A 52 14.74 -1.10 -1.74
N PHE A 53 15.77 -0.56 -1.09
CA PHE A 53 16.45 0.66 -1.52
C PHE A 53 17.95 0.64 -1.25
N HIS A 54 18.70 1.38 -2.07
CA HIS A 54 20.15 1.51 -1.97
C HIS A 54 20.54 2.85 -1.36
N ILE A 55 21.46 2.82 -0.40
CA ILE A 55 22.17 4.00 0.11
C ILE A 55 23.55 4.02 -0.53
N TYR A 56 23.80 5.03 -1.35
CA TYR A 56 25.12 5.27 -1.94
C TYR A 56 26.05 5.99 -0.94
N PRO A 57 27.38 5.86 -1.08
CA PRO A 57 28.34 6.62 -0.25
C PRO A 57 28.14 8.15 -0.29
N SER A 58 27.52 8.67 -1.35
CA SER A 58 27.11 10.08 -1.44
C SER A 58 25.89 10.44 -0.59
N MET A 59 25.40 9.53 0.26
CA MET A 59 24.14 9.61 1.00
C MET A 59 22.89 9.73 0.12
N LYS A 60 23.04 9.52 -1.20
CA LYS A 60 21.90 9.44 -2.10
C LYS A 60 21.15 8.14 -1.86
N ILE A 61 19.84 8.23 -1.70
CA ILE A 61 18.95 7.07 -1.58
C ILE A 61 18.28 6.83 -2.94
N ARG A 62 18.22 5.57 -3.37
CA ARG A 62 17.50 5.16 -4.58
C ARG A 62 16.69 3.89 -4.32
N TYR A 63 15.40 3.96 -4.59
CA TYR A 63 14.53 2.79 -4.56
C TYR A 63 14.80 1.84 -5.71
N THR A 64 14.68 0.55 -5.42
CA THR A 64 14.80 -0.53 -6.40
C THR A 64 13.39 -0.97 -6.81
N ILE A 65 13.01 -0.72 -8.06
CA ILE A 65 11.73 -1.20 -8.61
C ILE A 65 12.02 -2.53 -9.32
N ASP A 66 12.16 -3.59 -8.53
CA ASP A 66 12.40 -4.97 -8.97
C ASP A 66 11.08 -5.77 -9.03
N ASN A 67 11.19 -7.09 -9.16
CA ASN A 67 10.02 -7.98 -9.16
C ASN A 67 9.36 -8.11 -7.77
N ASP A 68 10.09 -7.78 -6.71
CA ASP A 68 9.63 -7.89 -5.32
C ASP A 68 8.96 -6.57 -4.85
N TYR A 69 9.10 -5.51 -5.64
CA TYR A 69 8.41 -4.25 -5.39
C TYR A 69 6.89 -4.43 -5.39
N HIS A 70 6.28 -3.99 -4.29
CA HIS A 70 4.85 -3.91 -4.12
C HIS A 70 4.44 -2.49 -3.73
N LYS A 71 3.22 -2.11 -4.12
CA LYS A 71 2.65 -0.79 -3.89
C LYS A 71 2.10 -0.72 -2.46
N GLU A 72 2.51 0.28 -1.69
CA GLU A 72 2.05 0.52 -0.32
C GLU A 72 1.89 2.02 -0.04
N PHE A 73 1.11 2.37 0.99
CA PHE A 73 0.91 3.75 1.40
C PHE A 73 2.14 4.29 2.13
N PRO A 74 2.47 5.59 1.95
CA PRO A 74 3.57 6.21 2.67
C PRO A 74 3.33 6.21 4.18
N LEU A 75 4.44 6.13 4.92
CA LEU A 75 4.47 6.28 6.37
C LEU A 75 4.84 7.70 6.73
N PHE A 76 4.19 8.23 7.77
CA PHE A 76 4.43 9.58 8.24
C PHE A 76 5.92 9.86 8.56
N GLY A 77 6.57 8.99 9.34
CA GLY A 77 8.00 9.13 9.69
C GLY A 77 9.00 8.95 8.54
N ASP A 78 8.56 8.44 7.39
CA ASP A 78 9.41 8.11 6.21
C ASP A 78 8.97 8.86 4.94
N ALA A 79 8.37 10.04 5.09
CA ALA A 79 7.85 10.78 3.94
C ALA A 79 8.95 11.23 2.95
N ASP A 80 10.18 11.46 3.42
CA ASP A 80 11.35 11.75 2.58
C ASP A 80 11.77 10.52 1.75
N LEU A 81 11.71 9.34 2.34
CA LEU A 81 11.96 8.07 1.68
C LEU A 81 10.87 7.79 0.63
N ALA A 82 9.60 8.05 0.94
CA ALA A 82 8.49 7.96 -0.02
C ALA A 82 8.67 8.90 -1.24
N LEU A 83 9.28 10.08 -1.07
CA LEU A 83 9.62 10.93 -2.21
C LEU A 83 10.67 10.25 -3.12
N ARG A 84 11.65 9.54 -2.55
CA ARG A 84 12.63 8.78 -3.34
C ARG A 84 11.98 7.61 -4.09
N GLU A 85 10.97 6.99 -3.48
CA GLU A 85 10.14 5.99 -4.16
C GLU A 85 9.41 6.61 -5.35
N MET A 86 8.74 7.74 -5.15
CA MET A 86 8.05 8.47 -6.22
C MET A 86 8.98 8.80 -7.39
N GLN A 87 10.19 9.29 -7.10
CA GLN A 87 11.22 9.57 -8.12
C GLN A 87 11.63 8.29 -8.87
N ALA A 88 11.81 7.17 -8.16
CA ALA A 88 12.17 5.89 -8.78
C ALA A 88 11.04 5.34 -9.67
N LEU A 89 9.77 5.48 -9.26
CA LEU A 89 8.60 5.08 -10.05
C LEU A 89 8.48 5.88 -11.35
N LEU A 90 8.75 7.20 -11.31
CA LEU A 90 8.79 8.03 -12.51
C LEU A 90 9.91 7.61 -13.48
N LEU A 91 11.09 7.29 -12.96
CA LEU A 91 12.18 6.75 -13.79
C LEU A 91 11.81 5.41 -14.43
N ALA A 92 11.02 4.59 -13.74
CA ALA A 92 10.47 3.34 -14.25
C ALA A 92 9.23 3.51 -15.14
N ARG A 93 8.81 4.75 -15.46
CA ARG A 93 7.60 5.09 -16.24
C ARG A 93 6.28 4.58 -15.63
N ARG A 94 6.23 4.46 -14.30
CA ARG A 94 5.03 4.09 -13.53
C ARG A 94 4.33 5.32 -12.95
N ASP A 95 3.88 6.21 -13.82
CA ASP A 95 3.38 7.54 -13.46
C ASP A 95 2.18 7.51 -12.51
N LEU A 96 1.22 6.59 -12.72
CA LEU A 96 0.02 6.49 -11.88
C LEU A 96 0.35 5.99 -10.46
N ASP A 97 1.35 5.13 -10.32
CA ASP A 97 1.82 4.68 -9.01
C ASP A 97 2.63 5.79 -8.31
N ALA A 98 3.44 6.54 -9.06
CA ALA A 98 4.10 7.73 -8.53
C ALA A 98 3.07 8.78 -8.06
N LEU A 99 1.98 8.98 -8.80
CA LEU A 99 0.90 9.87 -8.40
C LEU A 99 0.19 9.40 -7.13
N PHE A 100 -0.05 8.10 -6.99
CA PHE A 100 -0.59 7.50 -5.76
C PHE A 100 0.30 7.82 -4.55
N VAL A 101 1.62 7.61 -4.66
CA VAL A 101 2.57 7.93 -3.58
C VAL A 101 2.57 9.43 -3.31
N GLY A 102 2.62 10.27 -4.34
CA GLY A 102 2.59 11.73 -4.20
C GLY A 102 1.35 12.26 -3.47
N LYS A 103 0.15 11.75 -3.80
CA LYS A 103 -1.08 12.10 -3.07
C LYS A 103 -1.03 11.63 -1.61
N GLY A 104 -0.46 10.46 -1.34
CA GLY A 104 -0.23 9.96 0.02
C GLY A 104 0.73 10.85 0.82
N ILE A 105 1.83 11.30 0.23
CA ILE A 105 2.79 12.24 0.83
C ILE A 105 2.07 13.55 1.20
N GLY A 106 1.22 14.08 0.31
CA GLY A 106 0.41 15.26 0.58
C GLY A 106 -0.60 15.05 1.72
N LEU A 107 -1.16 13.84 1.87
CA LEU A 107 -1.99 13.51 3.03
C LEU A 107 -1.17 13.46 4.32
N CYS A 108 0.02 12.85 4.32
CA CYS A 108 0.91 12.84 5.48
C CYS A 108 1.25 14.26 5.93
N GLN A 109 1.56 15.16 4.99
CA GLN A 109 1.81 16.58 5.27
C GLN A 109 0.59 17.24 5.94
N ARG A 110 -0.62 17.05 5.39
CA ARG A 110 -1.85 17.63 5.96
C ARG A 110 -2.17 17.08 7.35
N LEU A 111 -1.91 15.80 7.60
CA LEU A 111 -2.08 15.21 8.93
C LEU A 111 -1.10 15.82 9.93
N HIS A 112 0.13 16.10 9.51
CA HIS A 112 1.10 16.79 10.36
C HIS A 112 0.74 18.25 10.60
N GLU A 113 0.24 18.95 9.58
CA GLU A 113 -0.16 20.35 9.70
C GLU A 113 -1.27 20.55 10.75
N ARG A 114 -2.09 19.52 11.01
CA ARG A 114 -3.07 19.53 12.12
C ARG A 114 -2.40 19.56 13.50
N LYS A 115 -1.20 18.97 13.64
CA LYS A 115 -0.40 18.96 14.88
C LYS A 115 0.49 20.22 14.96
N GLU A 116 1.18 20.54 13.86
CA GLU A 116 2.09 21.67 13.73
C GLU A 116 1.66 22.60 12.60
N LYS A 117 1.10 23.76 12.96
CA LYS A 117 0.62 24.74 11.98
C LYS A 117 1.78 25.24 11.10
N ARG A 118 1.54 25.32 9.77
CA ARG A 118 2.50 25.75 8.74
C ARG A 118 3.66 24.78 8.47
N PHE A 119 3.48 23.50 8.77
CA PHE A 119 4.44 22.48 8.39
C PHE A 119 4.50 22.32 6.85
N MET A 120 5.60 22.80 6.25
CA MET A 120 5.89 22.68 4.82
C MET A 120 7.33 22.18 4.60
N PRO A 121 7.54 20.87 4.68
CA PRO A 121 8.86 20.28 4.46
C PRO A 121 9.22 20.26 2.96
N ALA A 122 10.52 20.29 2.67
CA ALA A 122 11.03 20.26 1.29
C ALA A 122 10.50 19.06 0.50
N TRP A 123 10.39 17.89 1.13
CA TRP A 123 9.88 16.69 0.47
C TRP A 123 8.43 16.84 0.00
N ALA A 124 7.59 17.58 0.72
CA ALA A 124 6.19 17.80 0.33
C ALA A 124 6.10 18.74 -0.87
N VAL A 125 6.94 19.77 -0.88
CA VAL A 125 7.03 20.72 -2.00
C VAL A 125 7.50 20.01 -3.27
N GLU A 126 8.55 19.19 -3.18
CA GLU A 126 9.05 18.39 -4.30
C GLU A 126 8.01 17.38 -4.80
N ALA A 127 7.34 16.65 -3.89
CA ALA A 127 6.28 15.72 -4.26
C ALA A 127 5.12 16.43 -5.00
N ASN A 128 4.69 17.60 -4.52
CA ASN A 128 3.65 18.40 -5.18
C ASN A 128 4.08 18.84 -6.59
N GLN A 129 5.33 19.25 -6.78
CA GLN A 129 5.85 19.61 -8.10
C GLN A 129 5.81 18.41 -9.06
N LEU A 130 6.28 17.25 -8.63
CA LEU A 130 6.25 16.03 -9.43
C LEU A 130 4.81 15.58 -9.73
N SER A 131 3.91 15.65 -8.75
CA SER A 131 2.49 15.36 -8.96
C SER A 131 1.88 16.31 -10.00
N ASN A 132 2.19 17.60 -9.97
CA ASN A 132 1.69 18.56 -10.96
C ASN A 132 2.18 18.28 -12.39
N GLN A 133 3.42 17.78 -12.54
CA GLN A 133 3.94 17.33 -13.83
C GLN A 133 3.11 16.15 -14.37
N ILE A 134 2.79 15.17 -13.51
CA ILE A 134 1.95 14.02 -13.89
C ILE A 134 0.53 14.50 -14.26
N HIS A 135 -0.08 15.38 -13.46
CA HIS A 135 -1.41 15.93 -13.77
C HIS A 135 -1.44 16.64 -15.13
N SER A 136 -0.37 17.39 -15.45
CA SER A 136 -0.25 18.07 -16.73
C SER A 136 -0.15 17.07 -17.89
N LYS A 137 0.58 15.97 -17.70
CA LYS A 137 0.72 14.89 -18.70
C LYS A 137 -0.59 14.15 -18.96
N TYR A 138 -1.42 13.95 -17.93
CA TYR A 138 -2.68 13.20 -18.02
C TYR A 138 -3.93 14.09 -18.07
N LYS A 139 -3.77 15.38 -18.38
CA LYS A 139 -4.87 16.37 -18.41
C LYS A 139 -6.05 15.95 -19.30
N GLU A 140 -5.77 15.30 -20.42
CA GLU A 140 -6.79 14.82 -21.37
C GLU A 140 -7.50 13.55 -20.89
N ASN A 141 -6.92 12.81 -19.94
CA ASN A 141 -7.45 11.55 -19.42
C ASN A 141 -7.56 11.56 -17.88
N PRO A 142 -8.38 12.46 -17.28
CA PRO A 142 -8.46 12.61 -15.83
C PRO A 142 -8.99 11.36 -15.12
N HIS A 143 -9.86 10.60 -15.79
CA HIS A 143 -10.39 9.34 -15.25
C HIS A 143 -9.29 8.30 -14.97
N LEU A 144 -8.23 8.23 -15.80
CA LEU A 144 -7.10 7.32 -15.56
C LEU A 144 -6.35 7.67 -14.28
N MET A 145 -6.20 8.99 -14.00
CA MET A 145 -5.58 9.46 -12.76
C MET A 145 -6.42 9.10 -11.54
N SER A 146 -7.73 9.37 -11.59
CA SER A 146 -8.66 9.03 -10.50
C SER A 146 -8.67 7.53 -10.22
N LEU A 147 -8.65 6.68 -11.23
CA LEU A 147 -8.66 5.22 -11.04
C LEU A 147 -7.32 4.68 -10.52
N GLY A 148 -6.19 5.23 -10.98
CA GLY A 148 -4.85 4.75 -10.64
C GLY A 148 -4.31 5.24 -9.29
N ALA A 149 -4.75 6.41 -8.85
CA ALA A 149 -4.23 7.10 -7.67
C ALA A 149 -5.19 7.12 -6.47
N GLU A 150 -6.39 6.54 -6.57
CA GLU A 150 -7.36 6.50 -5.47
C GLU A 150 -7.72 5.09 -4.96
N PRO A 151 -8.03 4.97 -3.66
CA PRO A 151 -7.83 5.97 -2.61
C PRO A 151 -6.34 6.16 -2.33
N TYR A 152 -5.97 7.34 -1.83
CA TYR A 152 -4.62 7.61 -1.34
C TYR A 152 -4.65 7.67 0.18
N GLY A 153 -3.49 7.42 0.81
CA GLY A 153 -3.44 7.18 2.24
C GLY A 153 -2.10 7.52 2.87
N CYS A 154 -2.08 7.59 4.19
CA CYS A 154 -0.89 7.77 5.00
C CYS A 154 -1.03 7.02 6.33
N TYR A 155 -0.02 6.22 6.68
CA TYR A 155 0.07 5.61 8.01
C TYR A 155 0.56 6.64 9.02
N GLU A 156 -0.14 6.73 10.17
CA GLU A 156 0.37 7.46 11.32
C GLU A 156 1.51 6.67 11.99
N GLY A 157 2.48 7.35 12.60
CA GLY A 157 3.59 6.73 13.31
C GLY A 157 4.91 6.68 12.52
N ASP A 158 5.83 5.89 13.07
CA ASP A 158 7.24 5.78 12.64
C ASP A 158 7.58 4.33 12.32
N ARG A 159 8.81 4.07 11.84
CA ARG A 159 9.26 2.72 11.42
C ARG A 159 9.03 1.65 12.47
N ASP A 160 9.23 1.98 13.74
CA ASP A 160 9.18 1.03 14.85
C ASP A 160 7.77 0.86 15.43
N ASN A 161 6.87 1.83 15.21
CA ASN A 161 5.52 1.81 15.74
C ASN A 161 4.53 2.33 14.69
N LEU A 162 3.97 1.38 13.94
CA LEU A 162 3.00 1.67 12.92
C LEU A 162 1.62 1.93 13.54
N GLY A 163 1.14 3.15 13.37
CA GLY A 163 -0.21 3.58 13.72
C GLY A 163 -1.22 3.35 12.60
N ASP A 164 -2.43 3.85 12.83
CA ASP A 164 -3.57 3.66 11.95
C ASP A 164 -3.37 4.33 10.58
N LEU A 165 -3.98 3.74 9.55
CA LEU A 165 -3.98 4.24 8.18
C LEU A 165 -5.14 5.22 7.97
N TYR A 166 -4.83 6.45 7.59
CA TYR A 166 -5.83 7.40 7.12
C TYR A 166 -5.92 7.30 5.60
N LEU A 167 -7.13 7.18 5.07
CA LEU A 167 -7.41 7.17 3.65
C LEU A 167 -8.32 8.33 3.29
N GLU A 168 -8.06 8.94 2.13
CA GLU A 168 -8.96 9.89 1.50
C GLU A 168 -9.17 9.52 0.01
N SER A 169 -10.34 9.88 -0.49
CA SER A 169 -10.67 9.83 -1.91
C SER A 169 -11.28 11.17 -2.31
N GLU A 170 -10.74 11.77 -3.37
CA GLU A 170 -11.26 13.04 -3.92
C GLU A 170 -12.40 12.77 -4.88
N THR A 171 -12.26 11.75 -5.73
CA THR A 171 -13.27 11.37 -6.72
C THR A 171 -14.54 10.89 -6.04
N TYR A 172 -14.40 10.04 -5.03
CA TYR A 172 -15.53 9.51 -4.26
C TYR A 172 -15.72 10.23 -2.92
N ARG A 173 -14.99 11.30 -2.61
CA ARG A 173 -15.30 12.24 -1.49
C ARG A 173 -15.50 11.60 -0.11
N TYR A 174 -14.73 10.57 0.22
CA TYR A 174 -14.77 9.96 1.55
C TYR A 174 -13.43 10.06 2.26
N THR A 175 -13.50 10.04 3.59
CA THR A 175 -12.35 9.90 4.47
C THR A 175 -12.62 8.79 5.47
N ILE A 176 -11.62 7.95 5.74
CA ILE A 176 -11.77 6.82 6.65
C ILE A 176 -10.45 6.52 7.35
N LYS A 177 -10.54 6.02 8.59
CA LYS A 177 -9.41 5.57 9.38
C LYS A 177 -9.48 4.05 9.53
N ILE A 178 -8.39 3.36 9.22
CA ILE A 178 -8.27 1.90 9.24
C ILE A 178 -7.21 1.50 10.27
N PRO A 179 -7.50 0.53 11.17
CA PRO A 179 -6.50 -0.01 12.07
C PRO A 179 -5.23 -0.52 11.37
N ALA A 180 -4.07 -0.23 11.93
CA ALA A 180 -2.74 -0.58 11.37
C ALA A 180 -2.57 -2.07 11.01
N MET A 181 -3.26 -2.96 11.74
CA MET A 181 -3.20 -4.41 11.53
C MET A 181 -3.84 -4.86 10.22
N LEU A 182 -4.79 -4.08 9.68
CA LEU A 182 -5.42 -4.34 8.39
C LEU A 182 -4.55 -3.75 7.29
N ARG A 183 -3.67 -4.57 6.74
CA ARG A 183 -2.74 -4.19 5.67
C ARG A 183 -3.44 -4.17 4.32
N TYR A 184 -2.98 -3.34 3.39
CA TYR A 184 -3.54 -3.35 2.04
C TYR A 184 -3.37 -4.74 1.40
N GLU A 185 -4.45 -5.33 0.86
CA GLU A 185 -4.39 -6.68 0.25
C GLU A 185 -3.45 -6.69 -0.99
N GLY A 186 -3.12 -5.50 -1.52
CA GLY A 186 -2.23 -5.29 -2.69
C GLY A 186 -0.83 -5.81 -2.51
N LEU A 187 -0.42 -5.98 -1.26
CA LEU A 187 0.83 -6.59 -0.87
C LEU A 187 0.88 -8.09 -1.21
N PHE A 188 -0.27 -8.78 -1.13
CA PHE A 188 -0.30 -10.24 -1.10
C PHE A 188 -0.87 -10.88 -2.37
N ARG A 189 -1.61 -10.11 -3.18
CA ARG A 189 -2.29 -10.62 -4.38
C ARG A 189 -2.20 -9.64 -5.54
N LYS A 190 -2.03 -10.17 -6.76
CA LYS A 190 -2.04 -9.40 -8.02
C LYS A 190 -3.33 -8.59 -8.25
N ASN A 191 -4.45 -8.96 -7.62
CA ASN A 191 -5.78 -8.35 -7.80
C ASN A 191 -6.42 -7.88 -6.48
N ALA A 192 -5.74 -7.01 -5.71
CA ALA A 192 -6.22 -6.54 -4.40
C ALA A 192 -7.32 -5.48 -4.41
N GLY A 193 -7.81 -5.18 -5.60
CA GLY A 193 -8.90 -4.27 -5.80
C GLY A 193 -9.45 -4.41 -7.21
N HIS A 194 -10.70 -4.02 -7.37
CA HIS A 194 -11.31 -3.90 -8.68
C HIS A 194 -11.44 -2.40 -8.98
N SER A 195 -11.10 -2.00 -10.19
CA SER A 195 -11.44 -0.69 -10.69
C SER A 195 -12.02 -0.91 -12.07
N SER A 196 -13.28 -0.58 -12.26
CA SER A 196 -13.93 -0.67 -13.56
C SER A 196 -14.64 0.62 -13.88
N LYS A 197 -14.52 1.02 -15.14
CA LYS A 197 -15.47 1.93 -15.75
C LYS A 197 -16.50 1.04 -16.44
N LEU A 198 -17.65 0.87 -15.81
CA LEU A 198 -18.85 0.44 -16.53
C LEU A 198 -19.33 1.64 -17.36
N ASP A 199 -20.00 1.40 -18.48
CA ASP A 199 -20.33 2.42 -19.51
C ASP A 199 -20.72 3.79 -18.95
N LYS A 200 -21.43 3.82 -17.81
CA LYS A 200 -21.96 5.04 -17.17
C LYS A 200 -21.75 5.09 -15.65
N SER A 201 -20.86 4.27 -15.10
CA SER A 201 -20.51 4.30 -13.67
C SER A 201 -19.07 3.89 -13.41
N MET A 202 -18.37 4.63 -12.57
CA MET A 202 -17.05 4.25 -12.07
C MET A 202 -17.21 3.48 -10.77
N VAL A 203 -16.56 2.32 -10.70
CA VAL A 203 -16.62 1.42 -9.54
C VAL A 203 -15.20 1.17 -9.06
N ARG A 204 -15.02 1.25 -7.74
CA ARG A 204 -13.76 0.97 -7.08
C ARG A 204 -14.00 0.05 -5.89
N LEU A 205 -13.26 -1.04 -5.82
CA LEU A 205 -13.20 -1.94 -4.68
C LEU A 205 -11.76 -2.00 -4.19
N VAL A 206 -11.55 -1.77 -2.91
CA VAL A 206 -10.25 -1.78 -2.23
C VAL A 206 -10.36 -2.67 -1.01
N ARG A 207 -9.34 -3.49 -0.76
CA ARG A 207 -9.37 -4.48 0.32
C ARG A 207 -8.17 -4.35 1.24
N PHE A 208 -8.41 -4.57 2.52
CA PHE A 208 -7.41 -4.61 3.58
C PHE A 208 -7.56 -5.92 4.35
N VAL A 209 -6.45 -6.57 4.66
CA VAL A 209 -6.40 -7.92 5.20
C VAL A 209 -5.48 -7.99 6.40
N GLU A 210 -5.90 -8.75 7.39
CA GLU A 210 -5.05 -9.28 8.44
C GLU A 210 -5.13 -10.81 8.38
N PHE A 211 -4.01 -11.47 8.10
CA PHE A 211 -3.94 -12.92 8.14
C PHE A 211 -3.83 -13.39 9.60
N LEU A 212 -4.65 -14.37 9.94
CA LEU A 212 -4.70 -14.97 11.26
C LEU A 212 -4.03 -16.34 11.21
N SER A 213 -3.45 -16.76 12.33
CA SER A 213 -2.91 -18.11 12.42
C SER A 213 -4.02 -19.16 12.21
N PRO A 214 -3.72 -20.25 11.50
CA PRO A 214 -4.62 -21.39 11.44
C PRO A 214 -4.82 -21.94 12.84
N ILE A 215 -6.04 -22.39 13.12
CA ILE A 215 -6.31 -23.19 14.31
C ILE A 215 -5.98 -24.62 13.89
N ARG A 216 -5.06 -25.29 14.58
CA ARG A 216 -4.76 -26.70 14.37
C ARG A 216 -4.90 -27.42 15.69
N GLU A 217 -5.64 -28.53 15.69
CA GLU A 217 -5.64 -29.45 16.81
C GLU A 217 -4.32 -30.27 16.79
N GLU A 218 -3.79 -30.61 17.96
CA GLU A 218 -2.58 -31.45 18.05
C GLU A 218 -2.89 -32.85 17.47
N GLY A 219 -2.12 -33.29 16.47
CA GLY A 219 -2.29 -34.60 15.81
C GLY A 219 -3.08 -34.60 14.51
N TRP A 220 -3.32 -33.44 13.90
CA TRP A 220 -4.06 -33.30 12.64
C TRP A 220 -3.42 -34.06 11.46
N ASP A 221 -4.20 -34.92 10.79
CA ASP A 221 -3.79 -35.76 9.64
C ASP A 221 -4.33 -35.22 8.30
N ASP A 222 -3.55 -35.36 7.23
CA ASP A 222 -3.86 -34.89 5.87
C ASP A 222 -5.09 -35.62 5.28
N MET A 223 -5.37 -36.84 5.75
CA MET A 223 -6.53 -37.64 5.32
C MET A 223 -7.85 -37.11 5.89
N ASP A 224 -7.85 -36.63 7.14
CA ASP A 224 -9.02 -36.01 7.76
C ASP A 224 -9.36 -34.67 7.10
N GLU A 225 -8.33 -33.90 6.71
CA GLU A 225 -8.49 -32.69 5.93
C GLU A 225 -9.19 -32.96 4.59
N ALA A 226 -8.76 -33.98 3.85
CA ALA A 226 -9.34 -34.35 2.56
C ALA A 226 -10.82 -34.75 2.69
N LYS A 227 -11.17 -35.46 3.77
CA LYS A 227 -12.54 -35.89 4.07
C LYS A 227 -13.46 -34.70 4.36
N ILE A 228 -13.04 -33.75 5.19
CA ILE A 228 -13.87 -32.57 5.53
C ILE A 228 -14.10 -31.69 4.29
N LEU A 229 -13.13 -31.55 3.40
CA LEU A 229 -13.31 -30.83 2.14
C LEU A 229 -14.36 -31.50 1.24
N GLN A 230 -14.37 -32.83 1.19
CA GLN A 230 -15.35 -33.59 0.42
C GLN A 230 -16.76 -33.47 1.03
N GLU A 231 -16.88 -33.55 2.36
CA GLU A 231 -18.15 -33.49 3.09
C GLU A 231 -18.75 -32.07 3.15
N SER A 232 -17.91 -31.04 3.25
CA SER A 232 -18.35 -29.64 3.31
C SER A 232 -18.88 -29.10 1.98
N GLY A 233 -18.57 -29.76 0.85
CA GLY A 233 -18.94 -29.34 -0.49
C GLY A 233 -18.19 -28.09 -1.00
N LEU A 234 -17.30 -27.51 -0.19
CA LEU A 234 -16.51 -26.32 -0.52
C LEU A 234 -15.15 -26.73 -1.10
N LYS A 235 -14.90 -26.38 -2.36
CA LYS A 235 -13.70 -26.81 -3.11
C LYS A 235 -12.49 -25.90 -2.95
N VAL A 236 -12.64 -24.76 -2.26
CA VAL A 236 -11.62 -23.72 -2.17
C VAL A 236 -11.26 -23.48 -0.71
N LYS A 237 -10.03 -23.84 -0.34
CA LYS A 237 -9.42 -23.47 0.93
C LYS A 237 -9.10 -21.98 0.94
N SER A 238 -9.34 -21.33 2.08
CA SER A 238 -9.03 -19.91 2.24
C SER A 238 -8.27 -19.68 3.54
N ALA A 239 -7.19 -18.92 3.50
CA ALA A 239 -6.45 -18.56 4.70
C ALA A 239 -7.38 -17.83 5.69
N ARG A 240 -7.26 -18.18 6.97
CA ARG A 240 -8.04 -17.56 8.03
C ARG A 240 -7.64 -16.09 8.13
N LYS A 241 -8.58 -15.16 7.96
CA LYS A 241 -8.25 -13.74 7.85
C LYS A 241 -9.40 -12.82 8.25
N ILE A 242 -9.05 -11.63 8.73
CA ILE A 242 -9.98 -10.49 8.80
C ILE A 242 -9.84 -9.72 7.49
N LEU A 243 -10.96 -9.47 6.81
CA LEU A 243 -10.98 -8.78 5.52
C LEU A 243 -11.91 -7.58 5.60
N PHE A 244 -11.32 -6.39 5.49
CA PHE A 244 -12.04 -5.15 5.30
C PHE A 244 -12.11 -4.80 3.81
N SER A 245 -13.26 -4.36 3.32
CA SER A 245 -13.48 -3.94 1.94
C SER A 245 -14.18 -2.60 1.90
N ILE A 246 -13.68 -1.71 1.04
CA ILE A 246 -14.30 -0.43 0.70
C ILE A 246 -14.71 -0.52 -0.77
N GLY A 247 -16.01 -0.50 -1.01
CA GLY A 247 -16.61 -0.29 -2.32
C GLY A 247 -17.04 1.17 -2.48
N ALA A 248 -16.70 1.79 -3.61
CA ALA A 248 -17.16 3.12 -3.98
C ALA A 248 -17.72 3.10 -5.41
N THR A 249 -18.81 3.83 -5.63
CA THR A 249 -19.40 4.04 -6.97
C THR A 249 -19.62 5.51 -7.23
N PHE A 250 -19.40 5.92 -8.48
CA PHE A 250 -19.77 7.23 -9.00
C PHE A 250 -20.59 7.04 -10.27
N ASP A 251 -21.85 7.46 -10.23
CA ASP A 251 -22.80 7.30 -11.34
C ASP A 251 -22.84 8.57 -12.18
N GLU A 252 -22.44 8.48 -13.45
CA GLU A 252 -22.42 9.63 -14.35
C GLU A 252 -23.85 10.14 -14.65
N ILE A 253 -24.85 9.26 -14.53
CA ILE A 253 -26.28 9.58 -14.71
C ILE A 253 -27.03 9.34 -13.40
N PRO A 254 -27.86 10.30 -12.94
CA PRO A 254 -28.70 10.11 -11.76
C PRO A 254 -29.62 8.89 -11.89
N ASN A 255 -29.91 8.23 -10.76
CA ASN A 255 -30.93 7.18 -10.62
C ASN A 255 -30.64 5.79 -11.25
N GLN A 256 -29.39 5.42 -11.55
CA GLN A 256 -29.09 4.01 -11.92
C GLN A 256 -29.32 3.03 -10.76
N ARG A 257 -29.16 3.50 -9.53
CA ARG A 257 -29.31 2.72 -8.31
C ARG A 257 -30.22 3.46 -7.34
N THR A 258 -30.81 2.72 -6.41
CA THR A 258 -31.58 3.26 -5.29
C THR A 258 -30.89 2.90 -3.99
N ALA A 259 -31.10 3.69 -2.93
CA ALA A 259 -30.57 3.36 -1.60
C ALA A 259 -31.06 1.99 -1.09
N LYS A 260 -32.26 1.56 -1.51
CA LYS A 260 -32.84 0.27 -1.13
C LYS A 260 -32.16 -0.92 -1.82
N ASP A 261 -31.74 -0.75 -3.08
CA ASP A 261 -31.19 -1.84 -3.88
C ASP A 261 -29.66 -1.82 -3.98
N TYR A 262 -29.00 -0.81 -3.42
CA TYR A 262 -27.56 -0.62 -3.54
C TYR A 262 -26.74 -1.82 -3.04
N PHE A 263 -27.22 -2.53 -2.00
CA PHE A 263 -26.57 -3.74 -1.52
C PHE A 263 -26.58 -4.88 -2.56
N ARG A 264 -27.60 -4.97 -3.42
CA ARG A 264 -27.72 -6.02 -4.44
C ARG A 264 -26.66 -5.85 -5.53
N PHE A 265 -26.34 -4.60 -5.87
CA PHE A 265 -25.23 -4.29 -6.78
C PHE A 265 -23.91 -4.82 -6.21
N TRP A 266 -23.60 -4.51 -4.96
CA TRP A 266 -22.37 -4.99 -4.32
C TRP A 266 -22.37 -6.50 -4.03
N ASP A 267 -23.53 -7.13 -3.85
CA ASP A 267 -23.62 -8.59 -3.79
C ASP A 267 -23.19 -9.22 -5.12
N GLN A 268 -23.65 -8.68 -6.24
CA GLN A 268 -23.24 -9.14 -7.58
C GLN A 268 -21.73 -8.92 -7.80
N GLU A 269 -21.21 -7.73 -7.52
CA GLU A 269 -19.77 -7.41 -7.68
C GLU A 269 -18.86 -8.27 -6.79
N ARG A 270 -19.37 -8.75 -5.64
CA ARG A 270 -18.64 -9.66 -4.74
C ARG A 270 -18.87 -11.14 -5.06
N GLY A 271 -19.67 -11.46 -6.07
CA GLY A 271 -20.01 -12.84 -6.45
C GLY A 271 -20.96 -13.54 -5.47
N ILE A 272 -21.71 -12.77 -4.67
CA ILE A 272 -22.73 -13.27 -3.75
C ILE A 272 -24.05 -13.46 -4.54
N ASN A 273 -24.17 -14.61 -5.18
CA ASN A 273 -25.37 -15.04 -5.91
C ASN A 273 -26.11 -16.17 -5.18
N ALA A 274 -27.32 -16.53 -5.65
CA ALA A 274 -28.17 -17.56 -5.02
C ALA A 274 -27.44 -18.89 -4.78
N LYS A 275 -26.59 -19.32 -5.73
CA LYS A 275 -25.78 -20.53 -5.59
C LYS A 275 -24.76 -20.40 -4.45
N SER A 276 -23.97 -19.32 -4.45
CA SER A 276 -22.97 -19.07 -3.39
C SER A 276 -23.62 -18.86 -2.01
N MET A 277 -24.81 -18.27 -1.97
CA MET A 277 -25.58 -18.07 -0.73
C MET A 277 -26.03 -19.42 -0.18
N PHE A 278 -26.50 -20.33 -1.03
CA PHE A 278 -26.86 -21.69 -0.63
C PHE A 278 -25.63 -22.48 -0.16
N GLU A 279 -24.57 -22.54 -0.95
CA GLU A 279 -23.33 -23.28 -0.64
C GLU A 279 -22.70 -22.82 0.69
N LYS A 280 -22.67 -21.51 0.94
CA LYS A 280 -22.05 -20.94 2.15
C LYS A 280 -23.05 -20.78 3.31
N THR A 281 -24.30 -21.22 3.16
CA THR A 281 -25.38 -20.97 4.14
C THR A 281 -25.44 -19.49 4.56
N PHE A 282 -25.33 -18.59 3.58
CA PHE A 282 -25.27 -17.16 3.80
C PHE A 282 -26.61 -16.65 4.35
N THR A 283 -26.56 -15.96 5.48
CA THR A 283 -27.71 -15.27 6.06
C THR A 283 -27.34 -13.82 6.30
N ARG A 284 -28.29 -12.89 6.10
CA ARG A 284 -28.13 -11.46 6.37
C ARG A 284 -29.29 -11.00 7.24
N LYS A 285 -28.97 -10.25 8.30
CA LYS A 285 -29.94 -9.58 9.17
C LYS A 285 -29.60 -8.11 9.24
N GLN A 286 -30.61 -7.26 9.21
CA GLN A 286 -30.43 -5.84 9.46
C GLN A 286 -30.25 -5.62 10.97
N ASP A 287 -29.27 -4.80 11.33
CA ASP A 287 -28.91 -4.45 12.70
C ASP A 287 -28.74 -2.92 12.77
N ASN A 288 -29.83 -2.22 13.08
CA ASN A 288 -29.96 -0.77 12.98
C ASN A 288 -29.70 -0.26 11.54
N GLU A 289 -28.69 0.61 11.36
CA GLU A 289 -28.25 1.16 10.06
C GLU A 289 -27.26 0.26 9.32
N ASP A 290 -26.73 -0.77 10.00
CA ASP A 290 -25.78 -1.71 9.44
C ASP A 290 -26.48 -3.07 9.16
N TYR A 291 -25.77 -3.98 8.50
CA TYR A 291 -26.17 -5.37 8.32
C TYR A 291 -25.14 -6.30 8.93
N VAL A 292 -25.61 -7.43 9.47
CA VAL A 292 -24.78 -8.53 9.93
C VAL A 292 -25.08 -9.75 9.08
N SER A 293 -24.06 -10.22 8.39
CA SER A 293 -24.10 -11.45 7.61
C SER A 293 -23.32 -12.56 8.29
N ARG A 294 -23.79 -13.80 8.16
CA ARG A 294 -23.11 -15.01 8.62
C ARG A 294 -22.99 -16.01 7.48
N PHE A 295 -21.82 -16.60 7.32
CA PHE A 295 -21.57 -17.60 6.28
C PHE A 295 -20.47 -18.58 6.68
N LYS A 296 -20.48 -19.77 6.08
CA LYS A 296 -19.45 -20.79 6.25
C LYS A 296 -18.29 -20.56 5.30
N MET A 297 -17.08 -20.78 5.78
CA MET A 297 -15.89 -20.94 4.96
C MET A 297 -15.10 -22.18 5.40
N VAL A 298 -14.34 -22.73 4.47
CA VAL A 298 -13.32 -23.73 4.78
C VAL A 298 -11.98 -23.02 4.86
N ASP A 299 -11.30 -23.22 5.98
CA ASP A 299 -9.98 -22.66 6.18
C ASP A 299 -8.89 -23.46 5.44
N GLU A 300 -7.65 -23.04 5.61
CA GLU A 300 -6.48 -23.70 5.02
C GLU A 300 -6.17 -25.08 5.59
N THR A 301 -6.78 -25.45 6.71
CA THR A 301 -6.66 -26.77 7.35
C THR A 301 -7.82 -27.71 7.01
N GLY A 302 -8.72 -27.26 6.12
CA GLY A 302 -9.92 -28.00 5.74
C GLY A 302 -11.07 -27.90 6.74
N MET A 303 -10.91 -27.21 7.87
CA MET A 303 -11.97 -27.06 8.86
C MET A 303 -13.02 -26.04 8.42
N VAL A 304 -14.29 -26.39 8.68
CA VAL A 304 -15.42 -25.49 8.44
C VAL A 304 -15.52 -24.51 9.60
N SER A 305 -15.34 -23.23 9.32
CA SER A 305 -15.51 -22.14 10.28
C SER A 305 -16.61 -21.18 9.84
N PHE A 306 -17.29 -20.58 10.81
CA PHE A 306 -18.27 -19.53 10.55
C PHE A 306 -17.61 -18.16 10.61
N TYR A 307 -17.97 -17.35 9.63
CA TYR A 307 -17.57 -15.95 9.52
C TYR A 307 -18.77 -15.06 9.74
N LEU A 308 -18.52 -13.97 10.46
CA LEU A 308 -19.42 -12.82 10.52
C LEU A 308 -18.90 -11.76 9.55
N MET A 309 -19.83 -11.02 8.97
CA MET A 309 -19.53 -9.86 8.13
C MET A 309 -20.45 -8.72 8.51
N LYS A 310 -19.85 -7.64 9.02
CA LYS A 310 -20.52 -6.37 9.21
C LYS A 310 -20.52 -5.63 7.90
N GLU A 311 -21.66 -5.08 7.50
CA GLU A 311 -21.82 -4.37 6.24
C GLU A 311 -22.54 -3.05 6.48
N TYR A 312 -22.10 -2.00 5.79
CA TYR A 312 -22.76 -0.71 5.75
C TYR A 312 -22.89 -0.26 4.30
N TYR A 313 -24.06 0.23 3.93
CA TYR A 313 -24.37 0.68 2.57
C TYR A 313 -24.90 2.10 2.63
N PHE A 314 -24.29 2.97 1.85
CA PHE A 314 -24.74 4.34 1.67
C PHE A 314 -24.86 4.63 0.19
N PHE A 315 -25.98 5.23 -0.22
CA PHE A 315 -26.14 5.71 -1.58
C PHE A 315 -26.90 7.03 -1.59
N LYS A 316 -26.25 8.06 -2.10
CA LYS A 316 -26.79 9.39 -2.34
C LYS A 316 -26.28 9.85 -3.69
N SER A 317 -27.13 9.70 -4.71
CA SER A 317 -26.76 9.94 -6.11
C SER A 317 -26.01 11.26 -6.29
N PRO A 318 -24.91 11.27 -7.06
CA PRO A 318 -24.32 10.17 -7.83
C PRO A 318 -23.37 9.24 -7.06
N LEU A 319 -23.18 9.44 -5.76
CA LEU A 319 -22.19 8.71 -4.96
C LEU A 319 -22.79 7.52 -4.21
N GLY A 320 -22.04 6.43 -4.14
CA GLY A 320 -22.35 5.29 -3.29
C GLY A 320 -21.11 4.72 -2.62
N PHE A 321 -21.29 4.21 -1.40
CA PHE A 321 -20.27 3.55 -0.61
C PHE A 321 -20.79 2.28 0.01
N PHE A 322 -19.92 1.29 0.04
CA PHE A 322 -20.11 0.06 0.75
C PHE A 322 -18.87 -0.18 1.61
N LEU A 323 -19.10 -0.46 2.89
CA LEU A 323 -18.06 -0.94 3.79
C LEU A 323 -18.44 -2.35 4.22
N SER A 324 -17.48 -3.27 4.19
CA SER A 324 -17.66 -4.53 4.90
C SER A 324 -16.41 -4.97 5.63
N LEU A 325 -16.59 -5.48 6.83
CA LEU A 325 -15.56 -6.17 7.59
C LEU A 325 -16.02 -7.60 7.85
N SER A 326 -15.31 -8.57 7.28
CA SER A 326 -15.52 -9.99 7.58
C SER A 326 -14.42 -10.55 8.48
N TYR A 327 -14.82 -11.38 9.44
CA TYR A 327 -13.92 -12.00 10.42
C TYR A 327 -14.48 -13.34 10.89
N PRO A 328 -13.63 -14.29 11.33
CA PRO A 328 -14.08 -15.52 11.96
C PRO A 328 -14.86 -15.23 13.25
N GLU A 329 -15.86 -16.05 13.58
CA GLU A 329 -16.63 -15.92 14.84
C GLU A 329 -15.75 -15.97 16.09
N SER A 330 -14.65 -16.71 16.03
CA SER A 330 -13.64 -16.78 17.11
C SER A 330 -12.93 -15.45 17.38
N GLU A 331 -12.87 -14.54 16.39
CA GLU A 331 -12.24 -13.21 16.52
C GLU A 331 -13.28 -12.10 16.71
N LYS A 332 -14.48 -12.43 17.21
CA LYS A 332 -15.59 -11.48 17.27
C LYS A 332 -15.23 -10.18 17.98
N GLU A 333 -14.61 -10.24 19.15
CA GLU A 333 -14.27 -9.03 19.92
C GLU A 333 -13.30 -8.10 19.17
N LYS A 334 -12.34 -8.69 18.46
CA LYS A 334 -11.38 -7.96 17.63
C LYS A 334 -12.07 -7.34 16.41
N GLY A 335 -12.93 -8.12 15.73
CA GLY A 335 -13.73 -7.66 14.61
C GLY A 335 -14.66 -6.50 14.96
N GLU A 336 -15.39 -6.60 16.07
CA GLU A 336 -16.28 -5.51 16.54
C GLU A 336 -15.49 -4.25 16.90
N ARG A 337 -14.30 -4.40 17.49
CA ARG A 337 -13.40 -3.26 17.78
C ARG A 337 -12.97 -2.54 16.51
N TYR A 338 -12.54 -3.29 15.49
CA TYR A 338 -12.16 -2.72 14.19
C TYR A 338 -13.35 -2.06 13.51
N TRP A 339 -14.52 -2.72 13.49
CA TRP A 339 -15.73 -2.16 12.91
C TRP A 339 -16.11 -0.83 13.56
N LYS A 340 -16.06 -0.76 14.89
CA LYS A 340 -16.38 0.45 15.65
C LYS A 340 -15.44 1.61 15.28
N THR A 341 -14.12 1.36 15.24
CA THR A 341 -13.12 2.38 14.86
C THR A 341 -13.34 2.87 13.43
N ILE A 342 -13.57 1.95 12.49
CA ILE A 342 -13.78 2.27 11.08
C ILE A 342 -15.06 3.08 10.88
N ARG A 343 -16.17 2.65 11.51
CA ARG A 343 -17.48 3.31 11.35
C ARG A 343 -17.53 4.67 12.02
N SER A 344 -16.88 4.87 13.16
CA SER A 344 -16.87 6.17 13.85
C SER A 344 -16.09 7.24 13.08
N GLU A 345 -15.09 6.83 12.31
CA GLU A 345 -14.22 7.75 11.55
C GLU A 345 -14.59 7.86 10.07
N PHE A 346 -15.53 7.05 9.60
CA PHE A 346 -16.01 7.13 8.22
C PHE A 346 -16.85 8.40 8.03
N ARG A 347 -16.39 9.27 7.11
CA ARG A 347 -17.11 10.50 6.75
C ARG A 347 -17.19 10.63 5.24
N VAL A 348 -18.37 11.02 4.77
CA VAL A 348 -18.61 11.41 3.37
C VAL A 348 -18.76 12.92 3.36
N ARG A 349 -18.00 13.61 2.48
CA ARG A 349 -18.15 15.05 2.32
C ARG A 349 -19.40 15.33 1.49
N ASP A 350 -20.34 16.07 2.06
CA ASP A 350 -21.55 16.52 1.35
C ASP A 350 -21.23 17.53 0.24
N TYR A 351 -22.18 17.68 -0.68
CA TYR A 351 -22.15 18.56 -1.85
C TYR A 351 -22.17 20.04 -1.50
#